data_AF-A0A7C4R6Z1-F1
#
_entry.id   AF-A0A7C4R6Z1-F1
#
_cell.length_a   1.000
_cell.length_b   1.000
_cell.length_c   1.000
_cell.angle_alpha   90.00
_cell.angle_beta   90.00
_cell.angle_gamma   90.00
#
_symmetry.space_group_name_H-M   'P 1'
#
loop_
_entity.id
_entity.type
_entity.pdbx_description
1 polymer ?
#
loop_
_entity_poly.entity_id
_entity_poly.type
_entity_poly.pdbx_seq_one_letter_code
_entity_poly.pdbx_strand_id
1 'polypeptide(L)'
;MKERISASSFIRFPTEPEPISVDLLRSSVIVVDMQNVFLSPGGMFDIIGFNVLKFRRIIKPVKNVLDYSRKLGLKIIYLRQAYSPD
;
A
#
# COMPACT_ATOMS: atom_id res chain seq x y z
N MET A 1 -8.71 27.54 -0.37
CA MET A 1 -8.99 27.24 -1.79
C MET A 1 -8.05 26.12 -2.21
N LYS A 2 -8.50 24.86 -2.23
CA LYS A 2 -7.64 23.72 -2.63
C LYS A 2 -7.48 23.80 -4.15
N GLU A 3 -6.26 23.99 -4.63
CA GLU A 3 -5.94 23.81 -6.04
C GLU A 3 -6.39 22.42 -6.46
N ARG A 4 -7.50 22.37 -7.20
CA ARG A 4 -7.90 21.17 -7.92
C ARG A 4 -6.83 20.96 -8.99
N ILE A 5 -6.24 19.77 -8.98
CA ILE A 5 -5.25 19.30 -9.95
C ILE A 5 -5.69 19.74 -11.35
N SER A 6 -4.88 20.59 -11.98
CA SER A 6 -5.12 21.13 -13.31
C SER A 6 -4.66 20.13 -14.39
N ALA A 7 -5.53 19.93 -15.39
CA ALA A 7 -5.34 19.46 -16.77
C ALA A 7 -4.60 18.14 -17.09
N SER A 8 -3.91 17.49 -16.16
CA SER A 8 -3.35 16.15 -16.39
C SER A 8 -3.20 15.39 -15.07
N SER A 9 -4.06 14.40 -14.84
CA SER A 9 -3.93 13.44 -13.75
C SER A 9 -2.98 12.28 -14.06
N PHE A 10 -2.38 12.27 -15.25
CA PHE A 10 -1.44 11.24 -15.67
C PHE A 10 -0.05 11.50 -15.07
N ILE A 11 0.43 10.53 -14.28
CA ILE A 11 1.83 10.47 -13.84
C ILE A 11 2.51 9.32 -14.56
N ARG A 12 3.69 9.58 -15.11
CA ARG A 12 4.55 8.55 -15.71
C ARG A 12 5.58 8.08 -14.69
N PHE A 13 5.53 6.80 -14.33
CA PHE A 13 6.45 6.18 -13.39
C PHE A 13 7.59 5.47 -14.15
N PRO A 14 8.86 5.63 -13.74
CA PRO A 14 9.97 4.85 -14.28
C PRO A 14 9.90 3.44 -13.68
N THR A 15 9.19 2.55 -14.36
CA THR A 15 9.01 1.14 -13.99
C THR A 15 9.77 0.22 -14.94
N GLU A 16 9.94 -1.04 -14.53
CA GLU A 16 10.46 -2.11 -15.38
C GLU A 16 9.31 -3.02 -15.85
N PRO A 17 9.40 -3.60 -17.06
CA PRO A 17 10.46 -3.43 -18.06
C PRO A 17 10.39 -2.08 -18.80
N GLU A 18 9.25 -1.40 -18.74
CA GLU A 18 9.03 -0.11 -19.39
C GLU A 18 8.24 0.86 -18.49
N PRO A 19 8.36 2.19 -18.70
CA PRO A 19 7.64 3.17 -17.90
C PRO A 19 6.12 3.10 -18.10
N ILE A 20 5.36 3.15 -17.00
CA ILE A 20 3.89 3.12 -17.01
C ILE A 20 3.32 4.51 -16.74
N SER A 21 2.32 4.90 -17.51
CA SER A 21 1.51 6.10 -17.27
C SER A 21 0.22 5.74 -16.53
N VAL A 22 -0.05 6.40 -15.41
CA VAL A 22 -1.20 6.14 -14.55
C VAL A 22 -2.06 7.39 -14.43
N ASP A 23 -3.35 7.29 -14.79
CA ASP A 23 -4.36 8.30 -14.47
C ASP A 23 -4.74 8.20 -12.99
N LEU A 24 -4.25 9.14 -12.19
CA LEU A 24 -4.50 9.16 -10.75
C LEU A 24 -5.99 9.35 -10.40
N LEU A 25 -6.80 10.01 -11.23
CA LEU A 25 -8.22 10.23 -10.96
C LEU A 25 -9.05 8.96 -11.17
N ARG A 26 -8.54 8.01 -11.96
CA ARG A 26 -9.18 6.72 -12.25
C ARG A 26 -8.48 5.56 -11.56
N SER A 27 -7.61 5.85 -10.59
CA SER A 27 -6.80 4.86 -9.90
C SER A 27 -7.07 4.84 -8.40
N SER A 28 -6.65 3.75 -7.75
CA SER A 28 -6.72 3.61 -6.29
C SER A 28 -5.48 2.88 -5.77
N VAL A 29 -5.16 3.09 -4.50
CA VAL A 29 -4.11 2.35 -3.80
C VAL A 29 -4.74 1.22 -3.01
N ILE A 30 -4.28 0.00 -3.25
CA ILE A 30 -4.71 -1.19 -2.52
C ILE A 30 -3.60 -1.59 -1.55
N VAL A 31 -3.93 -1.70 -0.28
CA VAL A 31 -3.03 -2.22 0.77
C VAL A 31 -3.48 -3.62 1.14
N VAL A 32 -2.63 -4.60 0.86
CA VAL A 32 -2.94 -6.02 1.06
C VAL A 32 -2.24 -6.53 2.31
N ASP A 33 -3.01 -7.10 3.23
CA ASP A 33 -2.56 -7.95 4.33
C ASP A 33 -1.40 -7.38 5.18
N MET A 34 -1.40 -6.07 5.40
CA MET A 34 -0.51 -5.37 6.35
C MET A 34 -0.93 -5.61 7.82
N GLN A 35 -1.30 -6.84 8.15
CA GLN A 35 -1.82 -7.26 9.46
C GLN A 35 -0.69 -7.69 10.40
N ASN A 36 -0.92 -7.53 11.71
CA ASN A 36 0.03 -7.96 12.74
C ASN A 36 0.34 -9.46 12.70
N VAL A 37 -0.60 -10.30 12.23
CA VAL A 37 -0.41 -11.75 12.12
C VAL A 37 0.75 -12.11 11.17
N PHE A 38 1.08 -11.25 10.21
CA PHE A 38 2.20 -11.45 9.27
C PHE A 38 3.45 -10.62 9.62
N LEU A 39 3.27 -9.51 10.35
CA LEU A 39 4.31 -8.48 10.52
C LEU A 39 4.74 -8.21 11.97
N SER A 40 4.17 -8.87 12.97
CA SER A 40 4.55 -8.68 14.38
C SER A 40 5.22 -9.91 14.99
N PRO A 41 6.15 -9.72 15.95
CA PRO A 41 6.60 -10.81 16.81
C PRO A 41 5.40 -11.51 17.48
N GLY A 42 5.43 -12.83 17.56
CA GLY A 42 4.32 -13.66 18.01
C GLY A 42 3.14 -13.76 17.03
N GLY A 43 3.25 -13.20 15.83
CA GLY A 43 2.30 -13.44 14.73
C GLY A 43 2.52 -14.81 14.08
N MET A 44 1.59 -15.24 13.23
CA MET A 44 1.68 -16.51 12.50
C MET A 44 3.02 -16.69 11.80
N PHE A 45 3.51 -15.68 11.06
CA PHE A 45 4.78 -15.80 10.34
C PHE A 45 5.99 -15.97 11.28
N ASP A 46 5.96 -15.33 12.44
CA ASP A 46 7.00 -15.51 13.46
C ASP A 46 6.93 -16.94 14.05
N ILE A 47 5.71 -17.40 14.36
CA ILE A 47 5.46 -18.74 14.92
C ILE A 47 5.90 -19.86 13.97
N ILE A 48 5.66 -19.72 12.67
CA ILE A 48 6.04 -20.73 11.66
C ILE A 48 7.50 -20.59 11.20
N GLY A 49 8.30 -19.73 11.85
CA GLY A 49 9.76 -19.66 11.69
C GLY A 49 10.26 -18.65 10.66
N PHE A 50 9.41 -17.77 10.12
CA PHE A 50 9.90 -16.66 9.30
C PHE A 50 10.52 -15.57 10.18
N ASN A 51 11.58 -14.94 9.67
CA ASN A 51 12.17 -13.77 10.32
C ASN A 51 11.33 -12.51 10.02
N VAL A 52 10.29 -12.29 10.83
CA VAL A 52 9.35 -11.17 10.67
C VAL A 52 10.02 -9.80 10.80
N LEU A 53 11.12 -9.68 11.58
CA LEU A 53 11.86 -8.43 11.70
C LEU A 53 12.39 -7.95 10.34
N LYS A 54 12.78 -8.88 9.45
CA LYS A 54 13.19 -8.53 8.08
C LYS A 54 12.03 -7.99 7.25
N PHE A 55 10.80 -8.47 7.47
CA PHE A 55 9.62 -8.06 6.72
C PHE A 55 9.08 -6.69 7.16
N ARG A 56 9.22 -6.35 8.45
CA ARG A 56 8.79 -5.06 9.02
C ARG A 56 9.40 -3.83 8.32
N ARG A 57 10.49 -3.98 7.57
CA ARG A 57 11.06 -2.90 6.73
C ARG A 57 10.06 -2.33 5.73
N ILE A 58 9.05 -3.12 5.31
CA ILE A 58 8.03 -2.68 4.34
C ILE A 58 7.05 -1.65 4.93
N ILE A 59 6.93 -1.57 6.26
CA ILE A 59 5.98 -0.69 6.94
C ILE A 59 6.25 0.78 6.59
N LYS A 60 7.52 1.20 6.56
CA LYS A 60 7.89 2.60 6.30
C LYS A 60 7.60 3.01 4.85
N PRO A 61 8.02 2.26 3.81
CA PRO A 61 7.63 2.53 2.43
C PRO A 61 6.11 2.58 2.22
N VAL A 62 5.36 1.60 2.75
CA VAL A 62 3.88 1.57 2.64
C VAL A 62 3.26 2.78 3.30
N LYS A 63 3.73 3.16 4.50
CA LYS A 63 3.28 4.39 5.17
C LYS A 63 3.52 5.63 4.32
N ASN A 64 4.70 5.76 3.70
CA ASN A 64 5.00 6.91 2.85
C ASN A 64 4.04 6.98 1.66
N VAL A 65 3.79 5.86 0.97
CA VAL A 65 2.81 5.81 -0.13
C VAL A 65 1.44 6.26 0.36
N LEU A 66 0.95 5.71 1.48
CA LEU A 66 -0.33 6.07 2.06
C LEU A 66 -0.43 7.55 2.41
N ASP A 67 0.62 8.13 3.00
CA ASP A 67 0.63 9.54 3.37
C ASP A 67 0.55 10.45 2.12
N TYR A 68 1.25 10.12 1.03
CA TYR A 68 1.13 10.84 -0.23
C TYR A 68 -0.22 10.64 -0.91
N SER A 69 -0.74 9.41 -0.95
CA SER A 69 -2.05 9.09 -1.51
C SER A 69 -3.16 9.87 -0.81
N ARG A 70 -3.11 9.99 0.52
CA ARG A 70 -4.06 10.80 1.30
C ARG A 70 -3.97 12.28 0.95
N LYS A 71 -2.75 12.84 0.82
CA LYS A 71 -2.55 14.25 0.44
C LYS A 71 -3.13 14.55 -0.94
N LEU A 72 -3.01 13.61 -1.88
CA LEU A 72 -3.55 13.71 -3.24
C LEU A 72 -5.06 13.37 -3.33
N GLY A 73 -5.68 12.92 -2.24
CA GLY A 73 -7.09 12.54 -2.22
C GLY A 73 -7.41 11.26 -2.99
N LEU A 74 -6.42 10.36 -3.17
CA LEU A 74 -6.63 9.09 -3.85
C LEU A 74 -7.51 8.16 -3.00
N LYS A 75 -8.31 7.32 -3.67
CA LYS A 75 -9.02 6.22 -3.01
C LYS A 75 -8.02 5.20 -2.48
N ILE A 76 -8.18 4.82 -1.22
CA ILE A 76 -7.34 3.81 -0.56
C ILE A 76 -8.25 2.67 -0.10
N ILE A 77 -7.90 1.43 -0.48
CA ILE A 77 -8.65 0.21 -0.16
C ILE A 77 -7.73 -0.69 0.66
N TYR A 78 -8.23 -1.19 1.80
CA TYR A 78 -7.50 -2.13 2.64
C TYR A 78 -8.12 -3.51 2.49
N LEU A 79 -7.30 -4.49 2.18
CA LEU A 79 -7.67 -5.90 2.21
C LEU A 79 -7.11 -6.54 3.47
N ARG A 80 -7.90 -7.48 4.00
CA ARG A 80 -7.57 -8.22 5.20
C ARG A 80 -7.89 -9.69 4.97
N GLN A 81 -6.90 -10.55 5.03
CA GLN A 81 -7.12 -11.98 5.15
C GLN A 81 -7.77 -12.28 6.50
N ALA A 82 -8.94 -12.92 6.44
CA ALA A 82 -9.69 -13.38 7.59
C ALA A 82 -10.48 -14.64 7.21
N TYR A 83 -10.74 -15.48 8.20
CA TYR A 83 -11.63 -16.64 8.08
C TYR A 83 -12.91 -16.37 8.87
N SER A 84 -13.99 -17.07 8.52
CA SER A 84 -15.16 -17.11 9.38
C SER A 84 -14.81 -17.79 10.72
N PRO A 85 -15.49 -17.45 11.82
CA PRO A 85 -15.26 -18.13 13.10
C PRO A 85 -15.69 -19.61 13.12
N ASP A 86 -16.66 -19.95 12.27
CA ASP A 86 -17.16 -21.32 12.00
C ASP A 86 -16.39 -22.01 10.87
#